data_AF-Q923T7-F1
#
_entry.id   AF-Q923T7-F1
#
_cell.length_a   1.000
_cell.length_b   1.000
_cell.length_c   1.000
_cell.angle_alpha   90.00
_cell.angle_beta   90.00
_cell.angle_gamma   90.00
#
_symmetry.space_group_name_H-M   'P 1'
#
loop_
_entity.id
_entity.type
_entity.pdbx_description
1 polymer ?
#
loop_
_entity_poly.entity_id
_entity_poly.type
_entity_poly.pdbx_seq_one_letter_code
_entity_poly.pdbx_strand_id
1 'polypeptide(L)'
;MATVGPRTGPNAGAEALALAAELQGEATCSICLEFFREPVSVECGHSFCRACIMRCWERPGAGTGTATRTLPCPLPCPQCREPARPSQLRPNRQLAAVVSLLRRFSLPPTAPGERGTPAVPARAAAARCSQHGEQLKLYCQDDGRAICVVCDRAREHRSHAVLPLEEAVQEAKELLDSRLRALKKVLEDYEAFRSTEERESKELLKQMAAEKEKVGAEFQALRAFLVEQEGRLLSRLEVLSREVTQKQNENLAQLEGEITQLSKLSGQIQETAQKPDLDFLQEFKSTLSKCSSVPSSKPTTVSSEMKNKVWNVSLKSFVLKGLLKKFKEDLQGELEKEEKVELTLDPDTANPRLILSLDLKSVRLGQRAQDLPNHPRRFDTNTRVLASCGFSSGRHHWEVEVGSKDGWAFGVARESVRRKGLTPFTPEEGVWAMQLNNGQYWAVTSPERTQLNCGHLSRVRVALDLEVGAVSFYAVEDMRHLYTFRVNFQERVFPLFSVCSTGTYLRIWP
;
A
#
# COMPACT_ATOMS: atom_id res chain seq x y z
N MET A 1 10.83 -29.05 -6.49
CA MET A 1 10.33 -30.04 -5.52
C MET A 1 9.98 -31.29 -6.30
N ALA A 2 10.57 -32.44 -6.00
CA ALA A 2 10.14 -33.69 -6.62
C ALA A 2 8.67 -33.93 -6.24
N THR A 3 7.81 -34.03 -7.24
CA THR A 3 6.39 -34.34 -7.08
C THR A 3 6.27 -35.75 -6.54
N VAL A 4 5.95 -35.88 -5.25
CA VAL A 4 5.57 -37.17 -4.66
C VAL A 4 4.19 -37.52 -5.22
N GLY A 5 4.17 -38.19 -6.37
CA GLY A 5 2.96 -38.77 -6.94
C GLY A 5 2.45 -39.95 -6.10
N PRO A 6 1.13 -40.21 -6.08
CA PRO A 6 0.55 -41.28 -5.27
C PRO A 6 1.10 -42.64 -5.73
N ARG A 7 1.77 -43.35 -4.80
CA ARG A 7 2.22 -44.73 -5.05
C ARG A 7 1.01 -45.65 -5.09
N THR A 8 0.73 -46.21 -6.26
CA THR A 8 -0.34 -47.19 -6.51
C THR A 8 0.28 -48.57 -6.68
N GLY A 9 0.59 -49.23 -5.56
CA GLY A 9 1.08 -50.61 -5.54
C GLY A 9 0.22 -51.47 -4.61
N PRO A 10 0.18 -52.80 -4.80
CA PRO A 10 -0.57 -53.70 -3.92
C PRO A 10 -0.12 -53.64 -2.44
N ASN A 11 1.10 -53.17 -2.19
CA ASN A 11 1.62 -52.91 -0.85
C ASN A 11 1.35 -51.48 -0.33
N ALA A 12 0.76 -50.58 -1.12
CA ALA A 12 0.60 -49.17 -0.75
C ALA A 12 -0.21 -48.96 0.53
N GLY A 13 -1.21 -49.81 0.80
CA GLY A 13 -1.98 -49.74 2.05
C GLY A 13 -1.16 -50.15 3.28
N ALA A 14 -0.34 -51.21 3.16
CA ALA A 14 0.56 -51.63 4.22
C ALA A 14 1.71 -50.64 4.44
N GLU A 15 2.27 -50.08 3.36
CA GLU A 15 3.28 -49.00 3.42
C GLU A 15 2.70 -47.72 4.06
N ALA A 16 1.47 -47.33 3.73
CA ALA A 16 0.82 -46.17 4.33
C ALA A 16 0.53 -46.36 5.83
N LEU A 17 0.12 -47.56 6.24
CA LEU A 17 -0.06 -47.91 7.64
C LEU A 17 1.28 -47.96 8.40
N ALA A 18 2.33 -48.51 7.80
CA ALA A 18 3.68 -48.50 8.36
C ALA A 18 4.20 -47.07 8.53
N LEU A 19 4.05 -46.23 7.50
CA LEU A 19 4.42 -44.81 7.55
C LEU A 19 3.60 -44.04 8.60
N ALA A 20 2.30 -44.34 8.72
CA ALA A 20 1.46 -43.75 9.77
C ALA A 20 1.93 -44.18 11.17
N ALA A 21 2.32 -45.44 11.36
CA ALA A 21 2.87 -45.93 12.62
C ALA A 21 4.23 -45.30 12.96
N GLU A 22 5.12 -45.13 11.96
CA GLU A 22 6.38 -44.39 12.12
C GLU A 22 6.12 -42.93 12.51
N LEU A 23 5.18 -42.28 11.82
CA LEU A 23 4.81 -40.89 12.11
C LEU A 23 4.12 -40.74 13.48
N GLN A 24 3.38 -41.74 13.95
CA GLN A 24 2.86 -41.78 15.32
C GLN A 24 3.98 -41.82 16.34
N GLY A 25 5.05 -42.60 16.09
CA GLY A 25 6.26 -42.61 16.91
C GLY A 25 6.89 -41.23 17.04
N GLU A 26 7.08 -40.53 15.91
CA GLU A 26 7.64 -39.17 15.88
C GLU A 26 6.75 -38.10 16.54
N ALA A 27 5.45 -38.39 16.66
CA ALA A 27 4.46 -37.51 17.29
C ALA A 27 4.17 -37.86 18.77
N THR A 28 4.97 -38.75 19.35
CA THR A 28 4.80 -39.25 20.72
C THR A 28 5.84 -38.67 21.67
N CYS A 29 5.40 -38.26 22.87
CA CYS A 29 6.31 -37.75 23.88
C CYS A 29 7.06 -38.88 24.58
N SER A 30 8.39 -38.82 24.58
CA SER A 30 9.26 -39.82 25.21
C SER A 30 9.16 -39.91 26.75
N ILE A 31 8.45 -38.98 27.40
CA ILE A 31 8.24 -38.98 28.86
C ILE A 31 6.93 -39.68 29.24
N CYS A 32 5.81 -39.32 28.59
CA CYS A 32 4.50 -39.90 28.90
C CYS A 32 4.07 -41.04 27.95
N LEU A 33 4.82 -41.26 26.86
CA LEU A 33 4.54 -42.26 25.82
C LEU A 33 3.17 -42.09 25.15
N GLU A 34 2.67 -40.86 25.15
CA GLU A 34 1.40 -40.44 24.54
C GLU A 34 1.66 -39.37 23.49
N PHE A 35 0.71 -39.17 22.57
CA PHE A 35 0.77 -38.05 21.62
C PHE A 35 0.99 -36.72 22.34
N PHE A 36 1.82 -35.85 21.76
CA PHE A 36 2.15 -34.57 22.40
C PHE A 36 0.90 -33.75 22.77
N ARG A 37 0.88 -33.26 24.01
CA ARG A 37 -0.05 -32.23 24.52
C ARG A 37 0.75 -30.98 24.82
N GLU A 38 0.39 -29.87 24.17
CA GLU A 38 1.17 -28.63 24.22
C GLU A 38 2.68 -28.88 23.96
N PRO A 39 3.07 -29.41 22.77
CA PRO A 39 4.46 -29.70 22.49
C PRO A 39 5.33 -28.44 22.60
N VAL A 40 6.43 -28.56 23.32
CA VAL A 40 7.51 -27.56 23.40
C VAL A 40 8.80 -28.19 22.91
N SER A 41 9.59 -27.42 22.17
CA SER A 41 10.90 -27.85 21.66
C SER A 41 12.02 -27.23 22.48
N VAL A 42 13.01 -28.07 22.79
CA VAL A 42 14.28 -27.71 23.44
C VAL A 42 15.27 -27.24 22.38
N GLU A 43 16.29 -26.44 22.76
CA GLU A 43 17.33 -25.98 21.83
C GLU A 43 18.06 -27.12 21.10
N CYS A 44 18.18 -28.29 21.72
CA CYS A 44 18.74 -29.50 21.11
C CYS A 44 17.82 -30.17 20.08
N GLY A 45 16.65 -29.60 19.77
CA GLY A 45 15.70 -30.09 18.78
C GLY A 45 14.66 -31.09 19.31
N HIS A 46 14.90 -31.73 20.47
CA HIS A 46 13.95 -32.66 21.06
C HIS A 46 12.68 -31.96 21.54
N SER A 47 11.53 -32.63 21.39
CA SER A 47 10.23 -32.09 21.75
C SER A 47 9.55 -32.92 22.85
N PHE A 48 8.83 -32.26 23.74
CA PHE A 48 8.16 -32.86 24.90
C PHE A 48 6.80 -32.19 25.14
N CYS A 49 5.86 -32.86 25.80
CA CYS A 49 4.69 -32.17 26.33
C CYS A 49 5.16 -31.13 27.36
N ARG A 50 4.62 -29.90 27.32
CA ARG A 50 5.00 -28.84 28.26
C ARG A 50 4.95 -29.28 29.72
N ALA A 51 3.87 -29.96 30.12
CA ALA A 51 3.75 -30.49 31.48
C ALA A 51 4.78 -31.58 31.80
N CYS A 52 5.15 -32.42 30.82
CA CYS A 52 6.08 -33.53 31.04
C CYS A 52 7.51 -33.05 31.27
N ILE A 53 8.01 -32.13 30.44
CA ILE A 53 9.37 -31.59 30.61
C ILE A 53 9.52 -30.78 31.90
N MET A 54 8.50 -29.99 32.26
CA MET A 54 8.50 -29.23 33.51
C MET A 54 8.56 -30.17 34.72
N ARG A 55 7.77 -31.26 34.71
CA ARG A 55 7.79 -32.28 35.77
C ARG A 55 9.12 -33.03 35.85
N CYS A 56 9.80 -33.29 34.73
CA CYS A 56 11.15 -33.88 34.74
C CYS A 56 12.21 -32.96 35.36
N TRP A 57 11.99 -31.65 35.29
CA TRP A 57 12.89 -30.64 35.86
C TRP A 57 12.53 -30.28 37.31
N GLU A 58 11.37 -30.71 37.80
CA GLU A 58 11.01 -30.67 39.21
C GLU A 58 11.73 -31.80 39.97
N ARG A 59 12.72 -31.46 40.80
CA ARG A 59 13.48 -32.44 41.58
C ARG A 59 12.65 -32.92 42.79
N PRO A 60 12.33 -34.22 42.93
CA PRO A 60 11.70 -34.74 44.14
C PRO A 60 12.80 -34.94 45.19
N GLY A 61 12.84 -34.10 46.24
CA GLY A 61 13.73 -34.36 47.39
C GLY A 61 14.28 -33.18 48.19
N ALA A 62 13.92 -31.92 47.92
CA ALA A 62 14.25 -30.82 48.84
C ALA A 62 13.10 -30.61 49.83
N GLY A 63 12.93 -31.58 50.73
CA GLY A 63 12.16 -31.38 51.95
C GLY A 63 12.82 -30.30 52.82
N THR A 64 11.98 -29.51 53.49
CA THR A 64 12.31 -28.64 54.63
C THR A 64 13.39 -27.57 54.40
N GLY A 65 12.97 -26.31 54.25
CA GLY A 65 13.87 -25.17 54.43
C GLY A 65 13.64 -24.05 53.43
N THR A 66 13.01 -22.99 53.94
CA THR A 66 12.89 -21.66 53.35
C THR A 66 14.20 -21.15 52.73
N ALA A 67 14.34 -21.26 51.41
CA ALA A 67 15.19 -20.38 50.62
C ALA A 67 14.81 -20.53 49.14
N THR A 68 14.50 -19.41 48.51
CA THR A 68 14.38 -19.16 47.07
C THR A 68 15.60 -19.73 46.33
N ARG A 69 15.59 -21.03 46.03
CA ARG A 69 16.64 -21.68 45.23
C ARG A 69 16.20 -21.71 43.79
N THR A 70 16.69 -20.74 43.03
CA THR A 70 16.86 -20.82 41.58
C THR A 70 17.37 -22.22 41.20
N LEU A 71 16.62 -22.91 40.34
CA LEU A 71 17.05 -24.18 39.76
C LEU A 71 18.45 -23.99 39.15
N PRO A 72 19.40 -24.92 39.36
CA PRO A 72 20.69 -24.83 38.70
C PRO A 72 20.46 -24.93 37.20
N CYS A 73 20.68 -23.82 36.51
CA CYS A 73 20.70 -23.74 35.06
C CYS A 73 22.13 -24.01 34.59
N PRO A 74 22.36 -24.84 33.57
CA PRO A 74 21.36 -25.50 32.70
C PRO A 74 20.87 -26.88 33.21
N LEU A 75 19.64 -27.26 32.84
CA LEU A 75 19.01 -28.54 33.17
C LEU A 75 19.13 -29.52 32.00
N PRO A 76 19.33 -30.83 32.23
CA PRO A 76 19.55 -31.76 31.13
C PRO A 76 18.27 -32.02 30.32
N CYS A 77 18.39 -32.12 29.00
CA CYS A 77 17.35 -32.67 28.13
C CYS A 77 17.07 -34.13 28.53
N PRO A 78 15.80 -34.53 28.77
CA PRO A 78 15.48 -35.91 29.15
C PRO A 78 15.91 -36.98 28.14
N GLN A 79 16.10 -36.60 26.86
CA GLN A 79 16.40 -37.54 25.77
C GLN A 79 17.89 -37.59 25.42
N CYS A 80 18.55 -36.45 25.18
CA CYS A 80 19.98 -36.40 24.82
C CYS A 80 20.91 -35.94 25.94
N ARG A 81 20.37 -35.51 27.09
CA ARG A 81 21.11 -34.93 28.24
C ARG A 81 21.87 -33.63 27.97
N GLU A 82 21.76 -33.05 26.78
CA GLU A 82 22.31 -31.72 26.50
C GLU A 82 21.74 -30.65 27.45
N PRO A 83 22.55 -29.65 27.83
CA PRO A 83 22.11 -28.56 28.70
C PRO A 83 21.01 -27.74 28.03
N ALA A 84 19.87 -27.62 28.70
CA ALA A 84 18.69 -26.89 28.26
C ALA A 84 18.27 -25.85 29.30
N ARG A 85 17.73 -24.72 28.83
CA ARG A 85 17.20 -23.66 29.71
C ARG A 85 15.68 -23.59 29.63
N PRO A 86 14.94 -23.65 30.76
CA PRO A 86 13.48 -23.57 30.75
C PRO A 86 12.91 -22.32 30.08
N SER A 87 13.61 -21.18 30.21
CA SER A 87 13.20 -19.91 29.59
C SER A 87 13.28 -19.90 28.06
N GLN A 88 13.99 -20.84 27.45
CA GLN A 88 14.19 -20.93 26.00
C GLN A 88 13.30 -21.99 25.34
N LEU A 89 12.44 -22.68 26.09
CA LEU A 89 11.46 -23.61 25.53
C LEU A 89 10.51 -22.88 24.59
N ARG A 90 10.41 -23.35 23.33
CA ARG A 90 9.53 -22.77 22.32
C ARG A 90 8.31 -23.65 22.07
N PRO A 91 7.07 -23.13 22.13
CA PRO A 91 5.90 -23.89 21.71
C PRO A 91 5.99 -24.31 20.23
N ASN A 92 5.81 -25.60 19.95
CA ASN A 92 5.86 -26.14 18.60
C ASN A 92 4.45 -26.33 18.02
N ARG A 93 3.89 -25.24 17.47
CA ARG A 93 2.52 -25.23 16.92
C ARG A 93 2.36 -26.16 15.70
N GLN A 94 3.42 -26.40 14.94
CA GLN A 94 3.39 -27.32 13.79
C GLN A 94 3.24 -28.76 14.25
N LEU A 95 4.02 -29.20 15.24
CA LEU A 95 3.90 -30.53 15.82
C LEU A 95 2.51 -30.75 16.47
N ALA A 96 1.95 -29.72 17.11
CA ALA A 96 0.58 -29.76 17.63
C ALA A 96 -0.46 -29.98 16.52
N ALA A 97 -0.28 -29.36 15.35
CA ALA A 97 -1.14 -29.57 14.19
C ALA A 97 -0.99 -30.99 13.62
N VAL A 98 0.23 -31.52 13.52
CA VAL A 98 0.50 -32.90 13.07
C VAL A 98 -0.18 -33.92 14.01
N VAL A 99 -0.06 -33.76 15.32
CA VAL A 99 -0.77 -34.62 16.30
C VAL A 99 -2.28 -34.56 16.11
N SER A 100 -2.83 -33.37 15.86
CA SER A 100 -4.27 -33.20 15.63
C SER A 100 -4.73 -33.94 14.37
N LEU A 101 -3.91 -33.99 13.33
CA LEU A 101 -4.16 -34.78 12.12
C LEU A 101 -4.06 -36.28 12.41
N LEU A 102 -3.01 -36.75 13.09
CA LEU A 102 -2.81 -38.18 13.42
C LEU A 102 -3.93 -38.74 14.31
N ARG A 103 -4.44 -37.94 15.25
CA ARG A 103 -5.60 -38.33 16.06
C ARG A 103 -6.84 -38.61 15.22
N ARG A 104 -7.04 -37.87 14.12
CA ARG A 104 -8.15 -38.11 13.19
C ARG A 104 -7.99 -39.43 12.42
N PHE A 105 -6.75 -39.85 12.14
CA PHE A 105 -6.45 -41.14 11.50
C PHE A 105 -6.52 -42.33 12.46
N SER A 106 -6.27 -42.13 13.75
CA SER A 106 -6.25 -43.21 14.75
C SER A 106 -7.64 -43.56 15.31
N LEU A 107 -8.67 -42.77 14.99
CA LEU A 107 -10.06 -43.10 15.33
C LEU A 107 -10.52 -44.24 14.41
N PRO A 108 -10.96 -45.39 14.95
CA PRO A 108 -11.61 -46.41 14.13
C PRO A 108 -12.82 -45.76 13.43
N PRO A 109 -13.03 -46.03 12.13
CA PRO A 109 -14.20 -45.54 11.42
C PRO A 109 -15.44 -46.06 12.14
N THR A 110 -16.20 -45.15 12.74
CA THR A 110 -17.45 -45.43 13.41
C THR A 110 -18.46 -45.95 12.39
N ALA A 111 -18.54 -47.28 12.27
CA ALA A 111 -19.65 -47.94 11.59
C ALA A 111 -20.94 -47.61 12.36
N PRO A 112 -21.94 -46.98 11.72
CA PRO A 112 -23.16 -46.57 12.38
C PRO A 112 -24.12 -47.73 12.46
N GLY A 113 -24.09 -48.47 13.56
CA GLY A 113 -25.11 -49.47 13.80
C GLY A 113 -24.68 -50.51 14.82
N GLU A 114 -24.90 -50.23 16.10
CA GLU A 114 -25.49 -51.23 16.98
C GLU A 114 -26.09 -50.52 18.20
N ARG A 115 -27.42 -50.35 18.10
CA ARG A 115 -28.31 -50.08 19.23
C ARG A 115 -28.23 -51.29 20.16
N GLY A 116 -27.47 -51.17 21.23
CA GLY A 116 -27.30 -52.24 22.21
C GLY A 116 -27.24 -51.68 23.62
N THR A 117 -28.42 -51.54 24.22
CA THR A 117 -28.70 -51.29 25.65
C THR A 117 -28.47 -49.86 26.17
N PRO A 118 -29.49 -49.26 26.81
CA PRO A 118 -29.39 -47.93 27.36
C PRO A 118 -28.46 -48.00 28.57
N ALA A 119 -27.26 -47.42 28.43
CA ALA A 119 -26.54 -46.92 29.58
C ALA A 119 -27.45 -45.87 30.24
N VAL A 120 -28.23 -46.35 31.21
CA VAL A 120 -28.80 -45.52 32.27
C VAL A 120 -27.70 -44.52 32.63
N PRO A 121 -27.94 -43.21 32.50
CA PRO A 121 -26.87 -42.24 32.67
C PRO A 121 -26.31 -42.51 34.05
N ALA A 122 -25.04 -42.91 34.11
CA ALA A 122 -24.30 -42.97 35.35
C ALA A 122 -24.47 -41.57 35.94
N ARG A 123 -25.43 -41.44 36.87
CA ARG A 123 -25.76 -40.19 37.56
C ARG A 123 -24.41 -39.74 38.08
N ALA A 124 -23.87 -38.71 37.44
CA ALA A 124 -22.53 -38.21 37.65
C ALA A 124 -22.29 -38.25 39.16
N ALA A 125 -21.31 -39.06 39.58
CA ALA A 125 -20.99 -39.21 40.99
C ALA A 125 -20.85 -37.79 41.54
N ALA A 126 -21.82 -37.36 42.36
CA ALA A 126 -21.89 -35.99 42.83
C ALA A 126 -20.53 -35.66 43.41
N ALA A 127 -19.81 -34.74 42.77
CA ALA A 127 -18.43 -34.44 43.15
C ALA A 127 -18.44 -34.11 44.65
N ARG A 128 -17.62 -34.83 45.41
CA ARG A 128 -17.55 -34.66 46.87
C ARG A 128 -16.41 -33.72 47.20
N CYS A 129 -16.61 -32.90 48.22
CA CYS A 129 -15.58 -32.03 48.78
C CYS A 129 -14.42 -32.90 49.28
N SER A 130 -13.21 -32.59 48.84
CA SER A 130 -11.98 -33.30 49.26
C SER A 130 -11.68 -33.16 50.76
N GLN A 131 -12.13 -32.07 51.39
CA GLN A 131 -11.89 -31.78 52.80
C GLN A 131 -12.98 -32.33 53.73
N HIS A 132 -14.25 -32.33 53.28
CA HIS A 132 -15.41 -32.61 54.14
C HIS A 132 -16.18 -33.87 53.74
N GLY A 133 -15.94 -34.45 52.56
CA GLY A 133 -16.68 -35.61 52.05
C GLY A 133 -18.13 -35.34 51.62
N GLU A 134 -18.62 -34.11 51.82
CA GLU A 134 -19.96 -33.64 51.47
C GLU A 134 -20.11 -33.33 49.97
N GLN A 135 -21.35 -33.39 49.46
CA GLN A 135 -21.63 -33.08 48.05
C GLN A 135 -21.37 -31.60 47.74
N LEU A 136 -20.70 -31.34 46.61
CA LEU A 136 -20.51 -29.99 46.08
C LEU A 136 -21.81 -29.53 45.39
N LYS A 137 -22.57 -28.68 46.09
CA LYS A 137 -23.87 -28.15 45.64
C LYS A 137 -23.91 -26.62 45.56
N LEU A 138 -22.82 -25.98 45.98
CA LEU A 138 -22.71 -24.53 46.03
C LEU A 138 -21.54 -24.10 45.13
N TYR A 139 -21.56 -22.87 44.65
CA TYR A 139 -20.50 -22.25 43.86
C TYR A 139 -20.10 -20.94 44.52
N CYS A 140 -18.83 -20.83 44.91
CA CYS A 140 -18.26 -19.59 45.40
C CYS A 140 -17.85 -18.73 44.21
N GLN A 141 -18.48 -17.56 44.05
CA GLN A 141 -18.20 -16.63 42.96
C GLN A 141 -16.80 -16.04 43.07
N ASP A 142 -16.37 -15.65 44.27
CA ASP A 142 -15.07 -15.01 44.50
C ASP A 142 -13.89 -15.95 44.22
N ASP A 143 -14.03 -17.22 44.58
CA ASP A 143 -13.00 -18.25 44.36
C ASP A 143 -13.13 -19.00 43.03
N GLY A 144 -14.23 -18.81 42.30
CA GLY A 144 -14.50 -19.49 41.04
C GLY A 144 -14.58 -21.03 41.14
N ARG A 145 -15.06 -21.57 42.27
CA ARG A 145 -15.05 -23.03 42.52
C ARG A 145 -16.32 -23.54 43.19
N ALA A 146 -16.66 -24.80 42.90
CA ALA A 146 -17.74 -25.50 43.59
C ALA A 146 -17.30 -25.89 45.01
N ILE A 147 -18.18 -25.64 45.99
CA ILE A 147 -17.96 -25.90 47.42
C ILE A 147 -19.12 -26.70 48.02
N CYS A 148 -18.91 -27.31 49.18
CA CYS A 148 -19.98 -27.95 49.95
C CYS A 148 -20.52 -26.99 51.03
N VAL A 149 -21.63 -27.38 51.67
CA VAL A 149 -22.28 -26.61 52.75
C VAL A 149 -21.39 -26.36 53.99
N VAL A 150 -20.36 -27.18 54.19
CA VAL A 150 -19.39 -27.00 55.30
C VAL A 150 -18.34 -25.96 54.93
N CYS A 151 -17.83 -25.98 53.69
CA CYS A 151 -16.91 -24.96 53.17
C CYS A 151 -17.52 -23.55 53.22
N ASP A 152 -18.80 -23.40 52.88
CA ASP A 152 -19.53 -22.12 52.93
C ASP A 152 -19.49 -21.47 54.32
N ARG A 153 -19.64 -22.28 55.38
CA ARG A 153 -19.52 -21.82 56.78
C ARG A 153 -18.08 -21.70 57.27
N ALA A 154 -17.12 -22.27 56.56
CA ALA A 154 -15.71 -22.20 56.96
C ALA A 154 -15.21 -20.76 56.86
N ARG A 155 -14.20 -20.41 57.67
CA ARG A 155 -13.61 -19.06 57.68
C ARG A 155 -13.16 -18.60 56.28
N GLU A 156 -12.79 -19.54 55.42
CA GLU A 156 -12.30 -19.29 54.06
C GLU A 156 -13.36 -18.67 53.14
N HIS A 157 -14.62 -19.11 53.20
CA HIS A 157 -15.69 -18.64 52.31
C HIS A 157 -16.77 -17.80 53.00
N ARG A 158 -16.68 -17.61 54.32
CA ARG A 158 -17.74 -17.01 55.15
C ARG A 158 -18.19 -15.62 54.67
N SER A 159 -17.31 -14.87 54.01
CA SER A 159 -17.58 -13.53 53.48
C SER A 159 -17.71 -13.50 51.96
N HIS A 160 -17.71 -14.65 51.29
CA HIS A 160 -17.76 -14.73 49.83
C HIS A 160 -19.20 -14.84 49.32
N ALA A 161 -19.43 -14.40 48.09
CA ALA A 161 -20.70 -14.60 47.41
C ALA A 161 -20.84 -16.06 46.96
N VAL A 162 -21.90 -16.75 47.42
CA VAL A 162 -22.14 -18.16 47.16
C VAL A 162 -23.54 -18.36 46.57
N LEU A 163 -23.62 -19.07 45.45
CA LEU A 163 -24.88 -19.44 44.79
C LEU A 163 -25.07 -20.97 44.77
N PRO A 164 -26.30 -21.48 44.64
CA PRO A 164 -26.56 -22.86 44.24
C PRO A 164 -25.81 -23.20 42.95
N LEU A 165 -25.23 -24.40 42.88
CA LEU A 165 -24.43 -24.82 41.74
C LEU A 165 -25.25 -24.83 40.45
N GLU A 166 -26.49 -25.30 40.51
CA GLU A 166 -27.40 -25.31 39.36
C GLU A 166 -27.71 -23.90 38.83
N GLU A 167 -27.89 -22.92 39.73
CA GLU A 167 -28.12 -21.52 39.39
C GLU A 167 -26.87 -20.90 38.77
N ALA A 168 -25.70 -21.10 39.38
CA ALA A 168 -24.41 -20.64 38.83
C ALA A 168 -24.10 -21.25 37.45
N VAL A 169 -24.43 -22.53 37.24
CA VAL A 169 -24.28 -23.20 35.94
C VAL A 169 -25.23 -22.61 34.90
N GLN A 170 -26.48 -22.32 35.27
CA GLN A 170 -27.45 -21.74 34.37
C GLN A 170 -27.02 -20.32 33.94
N GLU A 171 -26.66 -19.46 34.89
CA GLU A 171 -26.14 -18.11 34.62
C GLU A 171 -24.88 -18.15 33.73
N ALA A 172 -23.92 -19.04 34.02
CA ALA A 172 -22.71 -19.18 33.23
C ALA A 172 -22.99 -19.65 31.79
N LYS A 173 -23.92 -20.59 31.60
CA LYS A 173 -24.35 -21.04 30.27
C LYS A 173 -25.04 -19.93 29.49
N GLU A 174 -25.95 -19.20 30.12
CA GLU A 174 -26.63 -18.06 29.49
C GLU A 174 -25.66 -16.96 29.08
N LEU A 175 -24.66 -16.67 29.93
CA LEU A 175 -23.59 -15.73 29.61
C LEU A 175 -22.75 -16.20 28.42
N LEU A 176 -22.34 -17.47 28.38
CA LEU A 176 -21.60 -18.04 27.26
C LEU A 176 -22.44 -18.04 25.97
N ASP A 177 -23.72 -18.40 26.04
CA ASP A 177 -24.63 -18.42 24.88
C ASP A 177 -24.90 -17.00 24.35
N SER A 178 -25.02 -16.00 25.22
CA SER A 178 -25.13 -14.60 24.81
C SER A 178 -23.85 -14.12 24.12
N ARG A 179 -22.67 -14.46 24.66
CA ARG A 179 -21.37 -14.11 24.06
C ARG A 179 -21.13 -14.83 22.74
N LEU A 180 -21.48 -16.11 22.64
CA LEU A 180 -21.38 -16.89 21.42
C LEU A 180 -22.27 -16.32 20.31
N ARG A 181 -23.51 -15.91 20.63
CA ARG A 181 -24.39 -15.22 19.70
C ARG A 181 -23.79 -13.91 19.20
N ALA A 182 -23.21 -13.10 20.09
CA ALA A 182 -22.52 -11.87 19.70
C ALA A 182 -21.32 -12.14 18.78
N LEU A 183 -20.50 -13.15 19.09
CA LEU A 183 -19.34 -13.53 18.26
C LEU A 183 -19.74 -14.07 16.88
N LYS A 184 -20.82 -14.86 16.80
CA LYS A 184 -21.34 -15.36 15.52
C LYS A 184 -21.82 -14.22 14.62
N LYS A 185 -22.57 -13.26 15.18
CA LYS A 185 -23.00 -12.07 14.44
C LYS A 185 -21.81 -11.29 13.88
N VAL A 186 -20.79 -11.05 14.72
CA VAL A 186 -19.57 -10.36 14.29
C VAL A 186 -18.83 -11.13 13.19
N LEU A 187 -18.83 -12.47 13.24
CA LEU A 187 -18.22 -13.31 12.21
C LEU A 187 -18.98 -13.20 10.87
N GLU A 188 -20.32 -13.23 10.88
CA GLU A 188 -21.16 -13.00 9.70
C GLU A 188 -20.92 -11.61 9.09
N ASP A 189 -20.82 -10.57 9.94
CA ASP A 189 -20.51 -9.20 9.51
C ASP A 189 -19.14 -9.13 8.83
N TYR A 190 -18.12 -9.82 9.35
CA TYR A 190 -16.78 -9.89 8.74
C TYR A 190 -16.76 -10.67 7.43
N GLU A 191 -17.53 -11.75 7.30
CA GLU A 191 -17.65 -12.50 6.04
C GLU A 191 -18.34 -11.67 4.95
N ALA A 192 -19.41 -10.97 5.30
CA ALA A 192 -20.08 -10.02 4.40
C ALA A 192 -19.12 -8.91 3.95
N PHE A 193 -18.38 -8.31 4.90
CA PHE A 193 -17.38 -7.29 4.60
C PHE A 193 -16.26 -7.80 3.71
N ARG A 194 -15.74 -9.01 3.96
CA ARG A 194 -14.76 -9.63 3.06
C ARG A 194 -15.29 -9.76 1.64
N SER A 195 -16.55 -10.20 1.47
CA SER A 195 -17.15 -10.33 0.15
C SER A 195 -17.35 -8.97 -0.54
N THR A 196 -17.68 -7.90 0.19
CA THR A 196 -17.79 -6.55 -0.39
C THR A 196 -16.44 -6.01 -0.83
N GLU A 197 -15.41 -6.20 -0.01
CA GLU A 197 -14.03 -5.81 -0.32
C GLU A 197 -13.50 -6.52 -1.57
N GLU A 198 -13.69 -7.85 -1.67
CA GLU A 198 -13.28 -8.61 -2.85
C GLU A 198 -14.00 -8.15 -4.13
N ARG A 199 -15.28 -7.77 -4.02
CA ARG A 199 -16.07 -7.24 -5.14
C ARG A 199 -15.56 -5.86 -5.57
N GLU A 200 -15.35 -4.95 -4.62
CA GLU A 200 -14.89 -3.58 -4.89
C GLU A 200 -13.48 -3.55 -5.44
N SER A 201 -12.58 -4.38 -4.89
CA SER A 201 -11.22 -4.53 -5.41
C SER A 201 -11.23 -5.00 -6.87
N LYS A 202 -12.06 -6.00 -7.21
CA LYS A 202 -12.21 -6.46 -8.60
C LYS A 202 -12.76 -5.38 -9.51
N GLU A 203 -13.71 -4.57 -9.04
CA GLU A 203 -14.29 -3.49 -9.84
C GLU A 203 -13.29 -2.35 -10.09
N LEU A 204 -12.54 -1.94 -9.06
CA LEU A 204 -11.45 -0.97 -9.20
C LEU A 204 -10.38 -1.46 -10.18
N LEU A 205 -9.99 -2.74 -10.12
CA LEU A 205 -9.04 -3.32 -11.07
C LEU A 205 -9.56 -3.30 -12.52
N LYS A 206 -10.86 -3.53 -12.74
CA LYS A 206 -11.47 -3.42 -14.07
C LYS A 206 -11.47 -1.97 -14.57
N GLN A 207 -11.82 -1.02 -13.71
CA GLN A 207 -11.78 0.41 -14.06
C GLN A 207 -10.37 0.86 -14.42
N MET A 208 -9.36 0.45 -13.63
CA MET A 208 -7.95 0.72 -13.94
C MET A 208 -7.51 0.10 -15.28
N ALA A 209 -7.96 -1.12 -15.58
CA ALA A 209 -7.65 -1.78 -16.86
C ALA A 209 -8.29 -1.04 -18.05
N ALA A 210 -9.55 -0.63 -17.92
CA ALA A 210 -10.24 0.15 -18.95
C ALA A 210 -9.58 1.53 -19.16
N GLU A 211 -9.18 2.20 -18.09
CA GLU A 211 -8.49 3.49 -18.20
C GLU A 211 -7.11 3.36 -18.83
N LYS A 212 -6.36 2.30 -18.48
CA LYS A 212 -5.09 1.98 -19.13
C LYS A 212 -5.25 1.77 -20.65
N GLU A 213 -6.32 1.10 -21.07
CA GLU A 213 -6.62 0.89 -22.49
C GLU A 213 -6.92 2.21 -23.21
N LYS A 214 -7.77 3.07 -22.63
CA LYS A 214 -8.08 4.40 -23.18
C LYS A 214 -6.83 5.26 -23.34
N VAL A 215 -6.00 5.35 -22.30
CA VAL A 215 -4.72 6.08 -22.38
C VAL A 215 -3.85 5.52 -23.51
N GLY A 216 -3.75 4.19 -23.61
CA GLY A 216 -3.05 3.54 -24.71
C GLY A 216 -3.58 3.93 -26.09
N ALA A 217 -4.89 3.95 -26.27
CA ALA A 217 -5.57 4.29 -27.52
C ALA A 217 -5.35 5.77 -27.92
N GLU A 218 -5.50 6.71 -27.00
CA GLU A 218 -5.27 8.15 -27.26
C GLU A 218 -3.84 8.41 -27.74
N PHE A 219 -2.85 7.81 -27.08
CA PHE A 219 -1.45 7.93 -27.48
C PHE A 219 -1.15 7.24 -28.83
N GLN A 220 -1.85 6.15 -29.16
CA GLN A 220 -1.73 5.52 -30.48
C GLN A 220 -2.32 6.41 -31.58
N ALA A 221 -3.50 6.99 -31.36
CA ALA A 221 -4.13 7.93 -32.28
C ALA A 221 -3.24 9.16 -32.52
N LEU A 222 -2.67 9.72 -31.46
CA LEU A 222 -1.73 10.84 -31.56
C LEU A 222 -0.47 10.46 -32.37
N ARG A 223 0.13 9.29 -32.12
CA ARG A 223 1.29 8.84 -32.90
C ARG A 223 0.96 8.66 -34.38
N ALA A 224 -0.18 8.07 -34.71
CA ALA A 224 -0.63 7.89 -36.09
C ALA A 224 -0.83 9.25 -36.78
N PHE A 225 -1.47 10.20 -36.10
CA PHE A 225 -1.62 11.57 -36.59
C PHE A 225 -0.28 12.26 -36.85
N LEU A 226 0.70 12.14 -35.93
CA LEU A 226 2.01 12.76 -36.10
C LEU A 226 2.78 12.17 -37.29
N VAL A 227 2.76 10.84 -37.47
CA VAL A 227 3.36 10.17 -38.64
C VAL A 227 2.71 10.66 -39.94
N GLU A 228 1.38 10.81 -39.96
CA GLU A 228 0.67 11.33 -41.12
C GLU A 228 1.07 12.78 -41.44
N GLN A 229 1.12 13.67 -40.44
CA GLN A 229 1.51 15.06 -40.64
C GLN A 229 2.97 15.21 -41.09
N GLU A 230 3.87 14.40 -40.52
CA GLU A 230 5.27 14.34 -40.94
C GLU A 230 5.38 13.90 -42.41
N GLY A 231 4.72 12.80 -42.79
CA GLY A 231 4.69 12.30 -44.16
C GLY A 231 4.15 13.31 -45.16
N ARG A 232 3.09 14.06 -44.81
CA ARG A 232 2.53 15.15 -45.64
C ARG A 232 3.55 16.27 -45.88
N LEU A 233 4.29 16.68 -44.86
CA LEU A 233 5.31 17.73 -44.97
C LEU A 233 6.50 17.27 -45.81
N LEU A 234 7.00 16.06 -45.60
CA LEU A 234 8.10 15.47 -46.37
C LEU A 234 7.72 15.32 -47.85
N SER A 235 6.53 14.80 -48.14
CA SER A 235 6.02 14.67 -49.52
C SER A 235 5.94 16.03 -50.21
N ARG A 236 5.55 17.10 -49.49
CA ARG A 236 5.51 18.45 -50.06
C ARG A 236 6.91 18.98 -50.38
N LEU A 237 7.91 18.69 -49.55
CA LEU A 237 9.30 19.04 -49.81
C LEU A 237 9.86 18.33 -51.04
N GLU A 238 9.55 17.04 -51.21
CA GLU A 238 9.95 16.28 -52.40
C GLU A 238 9.35 16.85 -53.69
N VAL A 239 8.07 17.24 -53.67
CA VAL A 239 7.40 17.89 -54.81
C VAL A 239 8.08 19.22 -55.14
N LEU A 240 8.36 20.04 -54.12
CA LEU A 240 9.05 21.32 -54.32
C LEU A 240 10.48 21.14 -54.85
N SER A 241 11.20 20.11 -54.40
CA SER A 241 12.52 19.78 -54.92
C SER A 241 12.46 19.44 -56.41
N ARG A 242 11.47 18.62 -56.82
CA ARG A 242 11.23 18.29 -58.24
C ARG A 242 10.86 19.53 -59.06
N GLU A 243 9.98 20.40 -58.57
CA GLU A 243 9.64 21.68 -59.22
C GLU A 243 10.86 22.57 -59.44
N VAL A 244 11.77 22.66 -58.46
CA VAL A 244 13.01 23.44 -58.55
C VAL A 244 13.94 22.87 -59.61
N THR A 245 14.17 21.55 -59.60
CA THR A 245 15.03 20.87 -60.59
C THR A 245 14.45 21.00 -62.00
N GLN A 246 13.14 20.82 -62.16
CA GLN A 246 12.47 21.00 -63.45
C GLN A 246 12.68 22.41 -63.98
N LYS A 247 12.43 23.43 -63.16
CA LYS A 247 12.57 24.83 -63.61
C LYS A 247 14.02 25.20 -63.93
N GLN A 248 14.97 24.63 -63.18
CA GLN A 248 16.39 24.77 -63.49
C GLN A 248 16.72 24.19 -64.87
N ASN A 249 16.25 22.98 -65.17
CA ASN A 249 16.50 22.33 -66.45
C ASN A 249 15.87 23.10 -67.62
N GLU A 250 14.64 23.60 -67.48
CA GLU A 250 14.00 24.45 -68.48
C GLU A 250 14.82 25.73 -68.75
N ASN A 251 15.28 26.40 -67.69
CA ASN A 251 16.09 27.61 -67.81
C ASN A 251 17.47 27.33 -68.43
N LEU A 252 18.11 26.21 -68.09
CA LEU A 252 19.39 25.79 -68.69
C LEU A 252 19.22 25.48 -70.18
N ALA A 253 18.18 24.72 -70.56
CA ALA A 253 17.91 24.41 -71.96
C ALA A 253 17.64 25.69 -72.79
N GLN A 254 16.93 26.67 -72.22
CA GLN A 254 16.73 27.97 -72.86
C GLN A 254 18.06 28.72 -73.05
N LEU A 255 18.89 28.79 -72.01
CA LEU A 255 20.20 29.44 -72.07
C LEU A 255 21.15 28.76 -73.06
N GLU A 256 21.19 27.44 -73.09
CA GLU A 256 21.99 26.67 -74.06
C GLU A 256 21.57 26.97 -75.50
N GLY A 257 20.26 27.09 -75.74
CA GLY A 257 19.71 27.51 -77.04
C GLY A 257 20.16 28.92 -77.44
N GLU A 258 20.06 29.89 -76.52
CA GLU A 258 20.52 31.27 -76.75
C GLU A 258 22.04 31.35 -76.96
N ILE A 259 22.83 30.65 -76.15
CA ILE A 259 24.29 30.56 -76.31
C ILE A 259 24.66 30.00 -77.67
N THR A 260 24.01 28.90 -78.09
CA THR A 260 24.26 28.27 -79.40
C THR A 260 23.94 29.23 -80.56
N GLN A 261 22.84 29.98 -80.47
CA GLN A 261 22.46 30.98 -81.47
C GLN A 261 23.47 32.13 -81.54
N LEU A 262 23.89 32.66 -80.38
CA LEU A 262 24.87 33.73 -80.29
C LEU A 262 26.26 33.30 -80.78
N SER A 263 26.71 32.09 -80.41
CA SER A 263 27.96 31.51 -80.91
C SER A 263 27.94 31.34 -82.43
N LYS A 264 26.83 30.84 -82.99
CA LYS A 264 26.66 30.73 -84.45
C LYS A 264 26.73 32.08 -85.15
N LEU A 265 26.05 33.09 -84.60
CA LEU A 265 26.05 34.45 -85.17
C LEU A 265 27.43 35.10 -85.06
N SER A 266 28.12 34.93 -83.92
CA SER A 266 29.51 35.39 -83.73
C SER A 266 30.45 34.78 -84.76
N GLY A 267 30.35 33.47 -85.00
CA GLY A 267 31.09 32.77 -86.06
C GLY A 267 30.79 33.32 -87.45
N GLN A 268 29.52 33.59 -87.78
CA GLN A 268 29.14 34.19 -89.07
C GLN A 268 29.72 35.59 -89.27
N ILE A 269 29.76 36.42 -88.23
CA ILE A 269 30.38 37.76 -88.29
C ILE A 269 31.89 37.64 -88.54
N GLN A 270 32.56 36.75 -87.80
CA GLN A 270 33.99 36.51 -87.97
C GLN A 270 34.32 35.99 -89.38
N GLU A 271 33.53 35.07 -89.91
CA GLU A 271 33.68 34.55 -91.27
C GLU A 271 33.46 35.64 -92.31
N THR A 272 32.36 36.42 -92.19
CA THR A 272 32.06 37.52 -93.12
C THR A 272 33.20 38.55 -93.14
N ALA A 273 33.78 38.87 -91.99
CA ALA A 273 34.87 39.85 -91.86
C ALA A 273 36.21 39.38 -92.47
N GLN A 274 36.39 38.09 -92.71
CA GLN A 274 37.60 37.54 -93.36
C GLN A 274 37.44 37.37 -94.88
N LYS A 275 36.26 37.64 -95.45
CA LYS A 275 36.01 37.51 -96.89
C LYS A 275 36.65 38.67 -97.68
N PRO A 276 37.00 38.48 -98.97
CA PRO A 276 37.47 39.54 -99.85
C PRO A 276 36.43 40.67 -99.99
N ASP A 277 36.88 41.90 -100.25
CA ASP A 277 36.06 43.13 -100.21
C ASP A 277 34.71 43.03 -100.94
N LEU A 278 34.68 42.40 -102.13
CA LEU A 278 33.45 42.26 -102.92
C LEU A 278 32.43 41.33 -102.23
N ASP A 279 32.87 40.17 -101.76
CA ASP A 279 32.02 39.17 -101.09
C ASP A 279 31.57 39.67 -99.71
N PHE A 280 32.47 40.35 -98.98
CA PHE A 280 32.16 41.03 -97.74
C PHE A 280 30.99 42.02 -97.93
N LEU A 281 31.07 42.91 -98.93
CA LEU A 281 30.02 43.91 -99.17
C LEU A 281 28.68 43.29 -99.57
N GLN A 282 28.68 42.15 -100.28
CA GLN A 282 27.45 41.41 -100.62
C GLN A 282 26.78 40.82 -99.38
N GLU A 283 27.54 40.24 -98.46
CA GLU A 283 27.00 39.57 -97.28
C GLU A 283 26.77 40.49 -96.08
N PHE A 284 27.51 41.60 -95.99
CA PHE A 284 27.49 42.54 -94.87
C PHE A 284 26.09 42.94 -94.44
N LYS A 285 25.23 43.36 -95.39
CA LYS A 285 23.85 43.77 -95.10
C LYS A 285 23.03 42.64 -94.50
N SER A 286 23.23 41.40 -94.97
CA SER A 286 22.50 40.23 -94.48
C SER A 286 22.94 39.85 -93.07
N THR A 287 24.25 39.89 -92.79
CA THR A 287 24.82 39.60 -91.47
C THR A 287 24.42 40.66 -90.46
N LEU A 288 24.45 41.94 -90.86
CA LEU A 288 24.01 43.07 -90.03
C LEU A 288 22.52 42.97 -89.68
N SER A 289 21.67 42.59 -90.63
CA SER A 289 20.24 42.36 -90.37
C SER A 289 20.01 41.25 -89.33
N LYS A 290 20.75 40.13 -89.40
CA LYS A 290 20.67 39.06 -88.40
C LYS A 290 21.14 39.49 -87.01
N CYS A 291 22.14 40.38 -86.93
CA CYS A 291 22.57 40.98 -85.67
C CYS A 291 21.50 41.85 -85.03
N SER A 292 20.70 42.52 -85.88
CA SER A 292 19.61 43.39 -85.44
C SER A 292 18.44 42.60 -84.84
N SER A 293 18.32 41.31 -85.16
CA SER A 293 17.21 40.44 -84.74
C SER A 293 17.47 39.61 -83.48
N VAL A 294 18.62 39.76 -82.81
CA VAL A 294 18.94 38.97 -81.61
C VAL A 294 18.02 39.38 -80.45
N PRO A 295 17.22 38.46 -79.89
CA PRO A 295 16.43 38.75 -78.70
C PRO A 295 17.36 39.00 -77.51
N SER A 296 17.17 40.12 -76.81
CA SER A 296 17.95 40.51 -75.62
C SER A 296 17.29 40.10 -74.29
N SER A 297 16.29 39.22 -74.33
CA SER A 297 15.57 38.79 -73.13
C SER A 297 16.33 37.71 -72.38
N LYS A 298 16.94 38.07 -71.25
CA LYS A 298 17.47 37.08 -70.29
C LYS A 298 16.33 36.23 -69.74
N PRO A 299 16.51 34.90 -69.55
CA PRO A 299 15.51 34.07 -68.91
C PRO A 299 15.18 34.59 -67.51
N THR A 300 13.91 34.49 -67.12
CA THR A 300 13.49 34.80 -65.75
C THR A 300 14.15 33.79 -64.81
N THR A 301 14.97 34.28 -63.89
CA THR A 301 15.71 33.41 -62.96
C THR A 301 14.75 32.56 -62.14
N VAL A 302 15.06 31.27 -61.95
CA VAL A 302 14.40 30.34 -61.00
C VAL A 302 14.24 30.99 -59.60
N SER A 303 15.14 31.92 -59.28
CA SER A 303 15.36 32.54 -57.98
C SER A 303 14.08 32.96 -57.25
N SER A 304 13.27 33.90 -57.75
CA SER A 304 12.30 34.56 -56.88
C SER A 304 11.13 33.65 -56.47
N GLU A 305 10.45 33.02 -57.43
CA GLU A 305 9.26 32.21 -57.16
C GLU A 305 9.58 30.97 -56.33
N MET A 306 10.61 30.21 -56.72
CA MET A 306 10.99 29.00 -56.00
C MET A 306 11.57 29.33 -54.62
N LYS A 307 12.35 30.42 -54.47
CA LYS A 307 12.82 30.86 -53.13
C LYS A 307 11.64 31.17 -52.23
N ASN A 308 10.60 31.83 -52.72
CA ASN A 308 9.40 32.12 -51.92
C ASN A 308 8.70 30.83 -51.48
N LYS A 309 8.55 29.85 -52.37
CA LYS A 309 7.96 28.54 -52.02
C LYS A 309 8.77 27.81 -50.95
N VAL A 310 10.09 27.76 -51.09
CA VAL A 310 11.00 27.13 -50.11
C VAL A 310 10.98 27.88 -48.78
N TRP A 311 11.04 29.21 -48.82
CA TRP A 311 10.96 30.07 -47.64
C TRP A 311 9.67 29.85 -46.85
N ASN A 312 8.53 29.71 -47.54
CA ASN A 312 7.25 29.41 -46.89
C ASN A 312 7.28 28.07 -46.14
N VAL A 313 7.99 27.05 -46.63
CA VAL A 313 8.15 25.78 -45.88
C VAL A 313 9.08 25.96 -44.69
N SER A 314 10.17 26.72 -44.83
CA SER A 314 11.05 27.06 -43.70
C SER A 314 10.31 27.78 -42.58
N LEU A 315 9.43 28.74 -42.91
CA LEU A 315 8.58 29.42 -41.94
C LEU A 315 7.63 28.45 -41.23
N LYS A 316 6.99 27.53 -41.96
CA LYS A 316 6.15 26.47 -41.36
C LYS A 316 6.95 25.57 -40.43
N SER A 317 8.17 25.18 -40.80
CA SER A 317 9.05 24.37 -39.95
C SER A 317 9.42 25.10 -38.65
N PHE A 318 9.65 26.41 -38.71
CA PHE A 318 9.93 27.23 -37.53
C PHE A 318 8.73 27.26 -36.57
N VAL A 319 7.52 27.52 -37.11
CA VAL A 319 6.27 27.51 -36.31
C VAL A 319 6.01 26.13 -35.71
N LEU A 320 6.19 25.06 -36.49
CA LEU A 320 6.01 23.68 -36.04
C LEU A 320 6.92 23.33 -34.86
N LYS A 321 8.19 23.76 -34.89
CA LYS A 321 9.14 23.55 -33.78
C LYS A 321 8.63 24.19 -32.48
N GLY A 322 8.09 25.41 -32.56
CA GLY A 322 7.50 26.11 -31.41
C GLY A 322 6.27 25.40 -30.86
N LEU A 323 5.35 24.99 -31.74
CA LEU A 323 4.13 24.26 -31.36
C LEU A 323 4.44 22.91 -30.71
N LEU A 324 5.37 22.13 -31.28
CA LEU A 324 5.78 20.85 -30.71
C LEU A 324 6.48 21.00 -29.37
N LYS A 325 7.27 22.06 -29.18
CA LYS A 325 7.89 22.36 -27.88
C LYS A 325 6.82 22.64 -26.83
N LYS A 326 5.90 23.56 -27.13
CA LYS A 326 4.81 23.92 -26.22
C LYS A 326 3.92 22.72 -25.89
N PHE A 327 3.54 21.92 -26.90
CA PHE A 327 2.75 20.71 -26.70
C PHE A 327 3.43 19.72 -25.74
N LYS A 328 4.75 19.54 -25.83
CA LYS A 328 5.50 18.67 -24.90
C LYS A 328 5.47 19.21 -23.48
N GLU A 329 5.68 20.51 -23.30
CA GLU A 329 5.66 21.16 -21.99
C GLU A 329 4.26 21.09 -21.35
N ASP A 330 3.20 21.40 -22.11
CA ASP A 330 1.81 21.33 -21.65
C ASP A 330 1.43 19.89 -21.28
N LEU A 331 1.78 18.91 -22.12
CA LEU A 331 1.49 17.49 -21.87
C LEU A 331 2.24 16.96 -20.64
N GLN A 332 3.53 17.28 -20.51
CA GLN A 332 4.31 16.89 -19.34
C GLN A 332 3.75 17.53 -18.07
N GLY A 333 3.42 18.82 -18.12
CA GLY A 333 2.86 19.55 -16.99
C GLY A 333 1.55 18.96 -16.49
N GLU A 334 0.63 18.57 -17.37
CA GLU A 334 -0.64 17.96 -16.96
C GLU A 334 -0.50 16.49 -16.51
N LEU A 335 0.46 15.72 -17.07
CA LEU A 335 0.70 14.33 -16.63
C LEU A 335 1.45 14.24 -15.29
N GLU A 336 2.30 15.22 -14.99
CA GLU A 336 3.03 15.32 -13.72
C GLU A 336 2.25 16.08 -12.65
N LYS A 337 1.09 16.64 -13.00
CA LYS A 337 0.19 17.33 -12.08
C LYS A 337 -0.42 16.32 -11.12
N GLU A 338 0.28 16.05 -10.03
CA GLU A 338 -0.33 15.46 -8.86
C GLU A 338 -1.46 16.40 -8.39
N GLU A 339 -2.60 15.85 -8.03
CA GLU A 339 -3.70 16.57 -7.39
C GLU A 339 -3.26 16.97 -5.97
N LYS A 340 -2.30 17.89 -5.90
CA LYS A 340 -1.76 18.45 -4.68
C LYS A 340 -2.80 19.41 -4.15
N VAL A 341 -3.60 18.95 -3.21
CA VAL A 341 -4.43 19.86 -2.42
C VAL A 341 -3.49 20.83 -1.73
N GLU A 342 -3.59 22.12 -2.05
CA GLU A 342 -2.80 23.16 -1.39
C GLU A 342 -3.26 23.28 0.07
N LEU A 343 -2.72 22.41 0.92
CA LEU A 343 -3.14 22.28 2.30
C LEU A 343 -2.36 23.27 3.17
N THR A 344 -3.05 24.20 3.82
CA THR A 344 -2.45 25.14 4.80
C THR A 344 -3.10 24.95 6.16
N LEU A 345 -2.37 25.28 7.22
CA LEU A 345 -2.90 25.27 8.59
C LEU A 345 -3.80 26.48 8.82
N ASP A 346 -4.91 26.29 9.52
CA ASP A 346 -5.86 27.35 9.86
C ASP A 346 -5.43 28.07 11.17
N PRO A 347 -4.97 29.34 11.10
CA PRO A 347 -4.60 30.11 12.29
C PRO A 347 -5.75 30.31 13.28
N ASP A 348 -7.00 30.27 12.82
CA ASP A 348 -8.16 30.42 13.68
C ASP A 348 -8.37 29.17 14.54
N THR A 349 -8.05 27.99 14.05
CA THR A 349 -8.22 26.76 14.86
C THR A 349 -7.06 26.52 15.82
N ALA A 350 -5.87 27.07 15.53
CA ALA A 350 -4.63 26.78 16.23
C ALA A 350 -4.67 27.15 17.73
N ASN A 351 -4.20 26.24 18.58
CA ASN A 351 -3.99 26.55 19.99
C ASN A 351 -3.00 27.70 20.19
N PRO A 352 -3.21 28.63 21.15
CA PRO A 352 -2.34 29.79 21.34
C PRO A 352 -0.86 29.47 21.60
N ARG A 353 -0.54 28.27 22.11
CA ARG A 353 0.86 27.84 22.29
C ARG A 353 1.52 27.36 21.01
N LEU A 354 0.76 27.08 19.95
CA LEU A 354 1.31 26.63 18.68
C LEU A 354 1.78 27.82 17.85
N ILE A 355 3.00 27.73 17.35
CA ILE A 355 3.58 28.72 16.44
C ILE A 355 3.49 28.16 15.04
N LEU A 356 2.76 28.86 14.18
CA LEU A 356 2.68 28.58 12.75
C LEU A 356 3.76 29.36 12.01
N SER A 357 4.25 28.76 10.93
CA SER A 357 5.12 29.44 9.95
C SER A 357 4.33 30.42 9.10
N LEU A 358 5.03 31.36 8.45
CA LEU A 358 4.42 32.38 7.60
C LEU A 358 3.66 31.81 6.40
N ASP A 359 4.15 30.70 5.84
CA ASP A 359 3.50 29.97 4.74
C ASP A 359 2.34 29.09 5.21
N LEU A 360 2.10 29.03 6.53
CA LEU A 360 1.11 28.17 7.18
C LEU A 360 1.30 26.68 6.88
N LYS A 361 2.51 26.23 6.53
CA LYS A 361 2.79 24.82 6.22
C LYS A 361 3.40 24.06 7.40
N SER A 362 4.01 24.76 8.35
CA SER A 362 4.63 24.13 9.52
C SER A 362 4.10 24.66 10.85
N VAL A 363 4.08 23.76 11.84
CA VAL A 363 3.64 24.02 13.21
C VAL A 363 4.62 23.43 14.22
N ARG A 364 4.88 24.19 15.29
CA ARG A 364 5.69 23.76 16.42
C ARG A 364 5.12 24.29 17.74
N LEU A 365 5.52 23.69 18.85
CA LEU A 365 5.13 24.18 20.17
C LEU A 365 6.03 25.34 20.62
N GLY A 366 5.40 26.45 21.00
CA GLY A 366 6.03 27.60 21.63
C GLY A 366 6.20 27.45 23.14
N GLN A 367 7.17 28.18 23.70
CA GLN A 367 7.42 28.21 25.14
C GLN A 367 6.31 28.94 25.92
N ARG A 368 5.70 29.96 25.30
CA ARG A 368 4.61 30.77 25.88
C ARG A 368 3.40 30.75 24.95
N ALA A 369 2.21 30.90 25.54
CA ALA A 369 1.00 31.14 24.77
C ALA A 369 1.07 32.52 24.13
N GLN A 370 0.62 32.62 22.88
CA GLN A 370 0.43 33.88 22.18
C GLN A 370 -0.86 34.55 22.66
N ASP A 371 -0.89 35.88 22.58
CA ASP A 371 -2.10 36.65 22.85
C ASP A 371 -3.01 36.59 21.60
N LEU A 372 -3.93 35.63 21.59
CA LEU A 372 -4.86 35.40 20.49
C LEU A 372 -6.30 35.40 21.01
N PRO A 373 -7.26 35.91 20.23
CA PRO A 373 -8.66 35.96 20.65
C PRO A 373 -9.21 34.55 20.82
N ASN A 374 -9.94 34.35 21.92
CA ASN A 374 -10.72 33.14 22.13
C ASN A 374 -11.96 33.17 21.22
N HIS A 375 -12.14 32.14 20.39
CA HIS A 375 -13.36 31.94 19.62
C HIS A 375 -13.69 30.45 19.52
N PRO A 376 -14.93 30.07 19.15
CA PRO A 376 -15.39 28.69 19.23
C PRO A 376 -14.57 27.66 18.43
N ARG A 377 -13.99 28.05 17.28
CA ARG A 377 -13.23 27.11 16.42
C ARG A 377 -11.80 26.87 16.92
N ARG A 378 -11.28 27.72 17.81
CA ARG A 378 -9.91 27.62 18.36
C ARG A 378 -9.79 26.53 19.42
N PHE A 379 -8.77 25.66 19.31
CA PHE A 379 -8.42 24.76 20.39
C PHE A 379 -7.84 25.53 21.60
N ASP A 380 -8.45 25.44 22.78
CA ASP A 380 -8.00 26.20 23.96
C ASP A 380 -6.93 25.48 24.79
N THR A 381 -7.09 24.17 24.95
CA THR A 381 -6.35 23.34 25.92
C THR A 381 -5.43 22.37 25.21
N ASN A 382 -5.95 21.64 24.21
CA ASN A 382 -5.15 20.70 23.43
C ASN A 382 -4.28 21.47 22.43
N THR A 383 -2.98 21.16 22.38
CA THR A 383 -2.03 21.78 21.43
C THR A 383 -2.23 21.23 20.02
N ARG A 384 -3.34 21.63 19.39
CA ARG A 384 -3.86 21.14 18.11
C ARG A 384 -4.16 22.30 17.15
N VAL A 385 -4.15 21.98 15.86
CA VAL A 385 -4.54 22.87 14.75
C VAL A 385 -5.12 22.02 13.61
N LEU A 386 -6.14 22.54 12.92
CA LEU A 386 -6.65 21.94 11.69
C LEU A 386 -6.04 22.61 10.46
N ALA A 387 -6.15 21.93 9.32
CA ALA A 387 -6.02 22.61 8.04
C ALA A 387 -7.19 23.56 7.75
N SER A 388 -6.95 24.51 6.84
CA SER A 388 -7.89 25.51 6.35
C SER A 388 -9.01 24.92 5.50
N CYS A 389 -8.76 23.80 4.82
CA CYS A 389 -9.77 23.08 4.06
C CYS A 389 -10.04 21.70 4.66
N GLY A 390 -11.32 21.32 4.60
CA GLY A 390 -11.78 19.97 4.88
C GLY A 390 -12.42 19.34 3.64
N PHE A 391 -12.71 18.06 3.71
CA PHE A 391 -13.17 17.26 2.58
C PHE A 391 -14.49 16.56 2.92
N SER A 392 -15.42 16.56 1.96
CA SER A 392 -16.73 15.90 2.09
C SER A 392 -16.92 14.75 1.09
N SER A 393 -16.03 14.63 0.10
CA SER A 393 -16.07 13.58 -0.93
C SER A 393 -14.70 13.41 -1.60
N GLY A 394 -14.51 12.30 -2.30
CA GLY A 394 -13.33 12.03 -3.12
C GLY A 394 -12.13 11.50 -2.33
N ARG A 395 -10.98 11.43 -3.03
CA ARG A 395 -9.72 10.90 -2.51
C ARG A 395 -8.71 12.03 -2.41
N HIS A 396 -8.17 12.21 -1.22
CA HIS A 396 -7.23 13.28 -0.90
C HIS A 396 -5.99 12.69 -0.27
N HIS A 397 -4.84 13.28 -0.52
CA HIS A 397 -3.64 12.90 0.20
C HIS A 397 -2.76 14.11 0.46
N TRP A 398 -2.00 14.04 1.55
CA TRP A 398 -0.97 15.02 1.87
C TRP A 398 0.17 14.32 2.58
N GLU A 399 1.35 14.92 2.48
CA GLU A 399 2.55 14.43 3.13
C GLU A 399 2.90 15.33 4.32
N VAL A 400 3.39 14.70 5.38
CA VAL A 400 3.80 15.35 6.61
C VAL A 400 5.24 14.98 6.90
N GLU A 401 6.12 15.98 6.83
CA GLU A 401 7.45 15.90 7.40
C GLU A 401 7.34 16.01 8.92
N VAL A 402 8.02 15.09 9.61
CA VAL A 402 7.99 14.96 11.05
C VAL A 402 9.35 15.29 11.66
N GLY A 403 9.33 16.00 12.79
CA GLY A 403 10.55 16.28 13.54
C GLY A 403 11.14 15.02 14.18
N SER A 404 12.46 15.02 14.36
CA SER A 404 13.23 13.89 14.90
C SER A 404 12.96 13.57 16.38
N LYS A 405 12.27 14.46 17.10
CA LYS A 405 11.93 14.29 18.52
C LYS A 405 10.47 13.90 18.71
N ASP A 406 10.24 13.15 19.79
CA ASP A 406 8.92 12.72 20.25
C ASP A 406 7.94 13.86 20.54
N GLY A 407 6.65 13.50 20.61
CA GLY A 407 5.60 14.38 21.11
C GLY A 407 4.81 15.09 20.02
N TRP A 408 4.48 14.38 18.95
CA TRP A 408 3.59 14.87 17.90
C TRP A 408 2.59 13.79 17.48
N ALA A 409 1.45 14.24 16.94
CA ALA A 409 0.44 13.38 16.32
C ALA A 409 -0.21 14.12 15.15
N PHE A 410 -0.60 13.39 14.09
CA PHE A 410 -1.35 13.95 12.98
C PHE A 410 -2.22 12.90 12.29
N GLY A 411 -3.26 13.37 11.62
CA GLY A 411 -4.23 12.52 10.92
C GLY A 411 -5.42 13.36 10.47
N VAL A 412 -6.63 12.87 10.71
CA VAL A 412 -7.87 13.57 10.40
C VAL A 412 -8.78 13.67 11.62
N ALA A 413 -9.58 14.72 11.64
CA ALA A 413 -10.65 14.90 12.60
C ALA A 413 -11.94 15.32 11.90
N ARG A 414 -13.07 14.94 12.47
CA ARG A 414 -14.39 15.39 12.03
C ARG A 414 -14.56 16.91 12.25
N GLU A 415 -15.38 17.57 11.45
CA GLU A 415 -15.64 19.02 11.57
C GLU A 415 -16.09 19.42 12.99
N SER A 416 -16.98 18.61 13.57
CA SER A 416 -17.56 18.80 14.91
C SER A 416 -16.65 18.42 16.08
N VAL A 417 -15.36 18.12 15.83
CA VAL A 417 -14.42 17.75 16.89
C VAL A 417 -14.40 18.80 18.00
N ARG A 418 -14.42 18.33 19.26
CA ARG A 418 -14.47 19.21 20.43
C ARG A 418 -13.23 20.09 20.50
N ARG A 419 -13.45 21.42 20.52
CA ARG A 419 -12.38 22.43 20.55
C ARG A 419 -11.97 22.87 21.96
N LYS A 420 -12.85 22.63 22.94
CA LYS A 420 -12.71 23.18 24.30
C LYS A 420 -12.46 22.07 25.31
N GLY A 421 -11.56 22.35 26.25
CA GLY A 421 -11.16 21.43 27.32
C GLY A 421 -10.17 20.33 26.89
N LEU A 422 -9.70 19.56 27.87
CA LEU A 422 -8.81 18.44 27.63
C LEU A 422 -9.60 17.24 27.08
N THR A 423 -9.30 16.82 25.85
CA THR A 423 -9.98 15.68 25.22
C THR A 423 -8.96 14.64 24.80
N PRO A 424 -9.22 13.35 25.00
CA PRO A 424 -8.28 12.32 24.58
C PRO A 424 -8.22 12.27 23.05
N PHE A 425 -7.08 11.82 22.53
CA PHE A 425 -6.93 11.54 21.11
C PHE A 425 -7.50 10.15 20.88
N THR A 426 -8.76 10.04 20.41
CA THR A 426 -9.41 8.75 20.15
C THR A 426 -10.43 8.83 19.00
N PRO A 427 -10.78 7.69 18.38
CA PRO A 427 -11.85 7.60 17.39
C PRO A 427 -13.22 8.09 17.89
N GLU A 428 -13.55 7.91 19.17
CA GLU A 428 -14.84 8.33 19.76
C GLU A 428 -14.98 9.85 19.82
N GLU A 429 -13.86 10.56 20.00
CA GLU A 429 -13.81 12.01 19.89
C GLU A 429 -13.83 12.50 18.43
N GLY A 430 -13.84 11.56 17.47
CA GLY A 430 -13.88 11.80 16.03
C GLY A 430 -12.51 12.12 15.47
N VAL A 431 -11.47 11.44 15.96
CA VAL A 431 -10.09 11.67 15.55
C VAL A 431 -9.39 10.36 15.22
N TRP A 432 -8.77 10.31 14.04
CA TRP A 432 -8.04 9.14 13.51
C TRP A 432 -6.65 9.57 13.09
N ALA A 433 -5.62 9.09 13.79
CA ALA A 433 -4.26 9.60 13.63
C ALA A 433 -3.18 8.59 13.96
N MET A 434 -1.97 8.97 13.55
CA MET A 434 -0.71 8.39 13.99
C MET A 434 -0.01 9.34 14.97
N GLN A 435 0.69 8.78 15.95
CA GLN A 435 1.41 9.51 16.98
C GLN A 435 2.79 8.91 17.23
N LEU A 436 3.78 9.76 17.47
CA LEU A 436 5.05 9.38 18.08
C LEU A 436 5.05 9.75 19.57
N ASN A 437 5.08 8.74 20.43
CA ASN A 437 5.07 8.90 21.88
C ASN A 437 5.98 7.85 22.56
N ASN A 438 6.80 8.31 23.51
CA ASN A 438 7.79 7.49 24.22
C ASN A 438 8.69 6.67 23.26
N GLY A 439 9.19 7.29 22.19
CA GLY A 439 10.08 6.70 21.20
C GLY A 439 9.43 5.64 20.30
N GLN A 440 8.11 5.49 20.37
CA GLN A 440 7.36 4.48 19.63
C GLN A 440 6.25 5.12 18.79
N TYR A 441 6.02 4.55 17.60
CA TYR A 441 4.94 4.96 16.72
C TYR A 441 3.67 4.19 17.06
N TRP A 442 2.54 4.90 17.05
CA TRP A 442 1.23 4.35 17.41
C TRP A 442 0.17 4.81 16.43
N ALA A 443 -0.67 3.89 16.00
CA ALA A 443 -2.00 4.24 15.50
C ALA A 443 -2.92 4.43 16.70
N VAL A 444 -3.61 5.56 16.74
CA VAL A 444 -4.46 5.97 17.87
C VAL A 444 -5.82 5.27 17.78
N THR A 445 -5.80 3.95 17.94
CA THR A 445 -6.99 3.08 17.99
C THR A 445 -7.61 3.04 19.38
N SER A 446 -8.84 2.57 19.46
CA SER A 446 -9.61 2.35 20.70
C SER A 446 -10.15 0.92 20.71
N PRO A 447 -10.21 0.24 21.87
CA PRO A 447 -9.89 0.74 23.22
C PRO A 447 -8.39 0.86 23.51
N GLU A 448 -7.56 0.04 22.87
CA GLU A 448 -6.11 0.07 23.01
C GLU A 448 -5.46 0.59 21.73
N ARG A 449 -4.36 1.33 21.89
CA ARG A 449 -3.57 1.85 20.77
C ARG A 449 -2.75 0.74 20.11
N THR A 450 -2.64 0.79 18.79
CA THR A 450 -1.88 -0.20 18.03
C THR A 450 -0.46 0.30 17.82
N GLN A 451 0.53 -0.45 18.30
CA GLN A 451 1.95 -0.13 18.09
C GLN A 451 2.34 -0.37 16.62
N LEU A 452 3.08 0.57 16.03
CA LEU A 452 3.56 0.49 14.65
C LEU A 452 5.06 0.23 14.63
N ASN A 453 5.46 -0.94 14.13
CA ASN A 453 6.86 -1.34 14.01
C ASN A 453 7.45 -0.87 12.68
N CYS A 454 7.56 0.45 12.50
CA CYS A 454 7.93 1.06 11.21
C CYS A 454 9.38 1.55 11.12
N GLY A 455 10.12 1.60 12.22
CA GLY A 455 11.43 2.27 12.25
C GLY A 455 11.29 3.80 12.22
N HIS A 456 12.40 4.52 12.03
CA HIS A 456 12.38 5.98 11.98
C HIS A 456 11.69 6.47 10.69
N LEU A 457 10.77 7.43 10.82
CA LEU A 457 10.05 8.05 9.72
C LEU A 457 10.50 9.50 9.60
N SER A 458 10.85 9.96 8.39
CA SER A 458 11.10 11.39 8.13
C SER A 458 9.88 12.06 7.50
N ARG A 459 9.16 11.31 6.66
CA ARG A 459 7.94 11.78 6.00
C ARG A 459 6.88 10.69 5.94
N VAL A 460 5.63 11.11 6.11
CA VAL A 460 4.47 10.21 6.12
C VAL A 460 3.38 10.77 5.24
N ARG A 461 2.86 9.94 4.33
CA ARG A 461 1.68 10.27 3.54
C ARG A 461 0.43 9.85 4.29
N VAL A 462 -0.51 10.78 4.44
CA VAL A 462 -1.88 10.50 4.86
C VAL A 462 -2.74 10.45 3.61
N ALA A 463 -3.41 9.32 3.38
CA ALA A 463 -4.36 9.14 2.31
C ALA A 463 -5.77 9.02 2.90
N LEU A 464 -6.63 9.95 2.55
CA LEU A 464 -8.04 9.99 2.93
C LEU A 464 -8.87 9.57 1.73
N ASP A 465 -9.60 8.48 1.87
CA ASP A 465 -10.56 8.02 0.87
C ASP A 465 -11.96 8.05 1.49
N LEU A 466 -12.73 9.08 1.14
CA LEU A 466 -14.09 9.25 1.66
C LEU A 466 -15.10 8.33 0.98
N GLU A 467 -14.76 7.74 -0.18
CA GLU A 467 -15.65 6.85 -0.93
C GLU A 467 -15.74 5.48 -0.26
N VAL A 468 -14.59 4.94 0.18
CA VAL A 468 -14.54 3.67 0.92
C VAL A 468 -14.47 3.86 2.44
N GLY A 469 -14.43 5.10 2.91
CA GLY A 469 -14.36 5.41 4.34
C GLY A 469 -13.05 4.95 4.97
N ALA A 470 -11.91 5.40 4.47
CA ALA A 470 -10.59 4.99 4.96
C ALA A 470 -9.62 6.15 5.18
N VAL A 471 -8.78 6.02 6.22
CA VAL A 471 -7.64 6.89 6.48
C VAL A 471 -6.40 6.02 6.60
N SER A 472 -5.52 6.11 5.61
CA SER A 472 -4.33 5.27 5.51
C SER A 472 -3.06 6.10 5.69
N PHE A 473 -2.06 5.50 6.31
CA PHE A 473 -0.76 6.10 6.57
C PHE A 473 0.32 5.28 5.86
N TYR A 474 1.23 5.95 5.16
CA TYR A 474 2.34 5.34 4.44
C TYR A 474 3.65 6.05 4.76
N ALA A 475 4.74 5.30 4.91
CA ALA A 475 6.08 5.86 4.91
C ALA A 475 6.42 6.31 3.49
N VAL A 476 6.84 7.56 3.30
CA VAL A 476 7.03 8.14 1.95
C VAL A 476 8.29 7.58 1.28
N GLU A 477 9.30 7.19 2.06
CA GLU A 477 10.61 6.77 1.57
C GLU A 477 10.54 5.48 0.73
N ASP A 478 9.68 4.55 1.12
CA ASP A 478 9.48 3.25 0.48
C ASP A 478 8.00 2.99 0.08
N MET A 479 7.12 3.98 0.28
CA MET A 479 5.66 3.86 0.12
C MET A 479 5.06 2.69 0.90
N ARG A 480 5.70 2.27 1.99
CA ARG A 480 5.24 1.15 2.82
C ARG A 480 4.02 1.55 3.63
N HIS A 481 3.01 0.69 3.60
CA HIS A 481 1.81 0.82 4.42
C HIS A 481 2.16 0.74 5.92
N LEU A 482 1.64 1.68 6.70
CA LEU A 482 1.81 1.75 8.15
C LEU A 482 0.55 1.31 8.88
N TYR A 483 -0.59 1.93 8.56
CA TYR A 483 -1.87 1.63 9.20
C TYR A 483 -3.05 2.19 8.38
N THR A 484 -4.23 1.58 8.50
CA THR A 484 -5.48 2.09 7.92
C THR A 484 -6.60 2.05 8.95
N PHE A 485 -7.23 3.20 9.19
CA PHE A 485 -8.52 3.27 9.87
C PHE A 485 -9.64 3.10 8.85
N ARG A 486 -10.65 2.29 9.20
CA ARG A 486 -11.92 2.16 8.47
C ARG A 486 -12.98 2.94 9.24
N VAL A 487 -13.60 3.91 8.59
CA VAL A 487 -14.47 4.91 9.21
C VAL A 487 -15.63 5.23 8.28
N ASN A 488 -16.85 5.12 8.80
CA ASN A 488 -18.03 5.61 8.09
C ASN A 488 -18.19 7.12 8.34
N PHE A 489 -17.59 7.95 7.49
CA PHE A 489 -17.65 9.41 7.62
C PHE A 489 -19.04 9.94 7.29
N GLN A 490 -19.62 10.72 8.20
CA GLN A 490 -20.97 11.33 8.04
C GLN A 490 -20.94 12.86 7.92
N GLU A 491 -19.77 13.47 8.15
CA GLU A 491 -19.57 14.91 8.03
C GLU A 491 -18.21 15.20 7.42
N ARG A 492 -17.97 16.47 7.11
CA ARG A 492 -16.71 16.93 6.56
C ARG A 492 -15.56 16.60 7.52
N VAL A 493 -14.43 16.18 6.97
CA VAL A 493 -13.23 15.88 7.75
C VAL A 493 -12.09 16.82 7.41
N PHE A 494 -11.29 17.14 8.40
CA PHE A 494 -10.18 18.07 8.30
C PHE A 494 -8.89 17.39 8.72
N PRO A 495 -7.78 17.61 7.99
CA PRO A 495 -6.46 17.27 8.48
C PRO A 495 -6.20 17.93 9.83
N LEU A 496 -5.70 17.14 10.79
CA LEU A 496 -5.43 17.55 12.16
C LEU A 496 -3.95 17.35 12.48
N PHE A 497 -3.35 18.33 13.13
CA PHE A 497 -1.95 18.31 13.56
C PHE A 497 -1.87 18.68 15.04
N SER A 498 -1.00 17.98 15.79
CA SER A 498 -0.79 18.20 17.21
C SER A 498 0.68 18.07 17.57
N VAL A 499 1.18 19.04 18.33
CA VAL A 499 2.57 19.09 18.82
C VAL A 499 2.54 19.37 20.32
N CYS A 500 3.05 18.44 21.12
CA CYS A 500 3.00 18.46 22.59
C CYS A 500 4.37 18.64 23.25
N SER A 501 5.46 18.56 22.47
CA SER A 501 6.83 18.72 22.97
C SER A 501 7.54 19.90 22.31
N THR A 502 8.40 20.57 23.07
CA THR A 502 9.28 21.62 22.53
C THR A 502 10.47 20.97 21.81
N GLY A 503 10.87 21.55 20.67
CA GLY A 503 11.99 21.04 19.88
C GLY A 503 11.62 19.96 18.86
N THR A 504 10.33 19.72 18.65
CA THR A 504 9.81 19.00 17.48
C THR A 504 8.87 19.89 16.67
N TYR A 505 8.53 19.45 15.47
CA TYR A 505 7.63 20.15 14.57
C TYR A 505 6.92 19.17 13.63
N LEU A 506 5.87 19.67 12.99
CA LEU A 506 5.23 19.02 11.85
C LEU A 506 5.20 20.02 10.69
N ARG A 507 5.46 19.54 9.47
CA ARG A 507 5.41 20.37 8.26
C ARG A 507 4.65 19.63 7.17
N ILE A 508 3.60 20.26 6.65
CA ILE A 508 2.92 19.85 5.41
C ILE A 508 3.94 19.98 4.28
N TRP A 509 4.25 18.86 3.65
CA TRP A 509 5.22 18.79 2.58
C TRP A 509 4.55 19.21 1.25
N PRO A 510 5.18 20.10 0.46
CA PRO A 510 4.58 20.70 -0.73
C PRO A 510 4.53 19.78 -1.96
#